data_AF-A0A251Z9Q2-F1
#
_entry.id   AF-A0A251Z9Q2-F1
#
_cell.length_a   1.000
_cell.length_b   1.000
_cell.length_c   1.000
_cell.angle_alpha   90.00
_cell.angle_beta   90.00
_cell.angle_gamma   90.00
#
_symmetry.space_group_name_H-M   'P 1'
#
loop_
_entity.id
_entity.type
_entity.pdbx_description
1 polymer ?
#
loop_
_entity_poly.entity_id
_entity_poly.type
_entity_poly.pdbx_seq_one_letter_code
_entity_poly.pdbx_strand_id
1 'polypeptide(L)'
;MSEFDWFQRPTPEAEAAEDALAWAKEAYARLKAQQQGSQSEVEAVEKVEAAKEVEIIEEQKSTEEQKPLEELKLEEQKPVVSLLEQAAAKREERLANLAQEPAPAEPELGQLDADFLWSAEVLAAQGRSAAQVSIEEIDWLAKLRAGMEKTRQGFVTQLLENLGDDPLSEQSLGEIESLLLRADVGVESTDQALDRLRKRMNEGVLDATGALGLLKQELREQLEKPLSNKGVLPLLAPDKNQLNIWLIVGVNGVGKTTTLGKLANLAVRSGYSCLVAAGDTFRAAAVQQLQVWAERSGVTVIANPSANADPAAVVFDAIGAARSKNIELLLVDTAGRLQTKHNLMEELAKVRRIIDRLAPEAKVESLLVLDASQGQNGLRQAMAFAAAAQLTGVVLTKLDGSARGGVALAVAAETGLPIRFIGAGEGIKDLRPFNSFEFVEALLARN
;
A
#
# COMPACT_ATOMS: atom_id res chain seq x y z
N MET A 1 -5.08 -9.80 21.82
CA MET A 1 -4.36 -9.00 20.81
C MET A 1 -2.95 -9.53 20.61
N SER A 2 -2.79 -10.65 19.90
CA SER A 2 -1.59 -10.89 19.10
C SER A 2 -2.06 -10.81 17.65
N GLU A 3 -2.32 -9.58 17.18
CA GLU A 3 -2.54 -9.38 15.75
C GLU A 3 -1.28 -9.82 15.02
N PHE A 4 -1.48 -10.60 13.97
CA PHE A 4 -0.46 -11.10 13.06
C PHE A 4 0.52 -9.98 12.63
N ASP A 5 1.82 -10.21 12.86
CA ASP A 5 2.87 -9.27 12.46
C ASP A 5 3.20 -9.43 10.98
N TRP A 6 2.74 -8.48 10.15
CA TRP A 6 3.00 -8.48 8.72
C TRP A 6 4.47 -8.28 8.37
N PHE A 7 5.29 -7.82 9.31
CA PHE A 7 6.74 -7.69 9.19
C PHE A 7 7.51 -8.96 9.62
N GLN A 8 6.82 -10.03 10.05
CA GLN A 8 7.43 -11.30 10.45
C GLN A 8 6.79 -12.51 9.76
N ARG A 9 6.56 -12.43 8.44
CA ARG A 9 6.11 -13.61 7.68
C ARG A 9 7.19 -14.71 7.72
N PRO A 10 6.84 -15.99 7.98
CA PRO A 10 7.78 -17.09 7.88
C PRO A 10 8.26 -17.27 6.43
N THR A 11 9.53 -17.64 6.26
CA THR A 11 10.11 -18.03 4.97
C THR A 11 9.61 -19.42 4.55
N PRO A 12 9.48 -19.72 3.24
CA PRO A 12 8.98 -21.01 2.79
C PRO A 12 9.98 -22.13 3.14
N GLU A 13 9.54 -23.10 3.93
CA GLU A 13 10.09 -24.46 3.91
C GLU A 13 9.08 -25.32 3.15
N ALA A 14 9.57 -26.05 2.15
CA ALA A 14 8.77 -26.69 1.11
C ALA A 14 7.90 -27.86 1.61
N GLU A 15 6.69 -27.97 1.05
CA GLU A 15 6.16 -29.15 0.33
C GLU A 15 4.83 -28.71 -0.29
N ALA A 16 4.66 -28.91 -1.60
CA ALA A 16 3.38 -28.63 -2.26
C ALA A 16 2.33 -29.55 -1.64
N ALA A 17 1.29 -28.98 -1.04
CA ALA A 17 0.21 -29.77 -0.46
C ALA A 17 -0.44 -30.63 -1.56
N GLU A 18 -0.41 -31.95 -1.38
CA GLU A 18 -0.95 -32.94 -2.34
C GLU A 18 -2.48 -32.82 -2.57
N ASP A 19 -3.18 -31.89 -1.91
CA ASP A 19 -4.58 -31.57 -2.23
C ASP A 19 -4.95 -30.13 -1.79
N ALA A 20 -4.80 -29.15 -2.70
CA ALA A 20 -5.13 -27.74 -2.47
C ALA A 20 -6.60 -27.54 -2.07
N LEU A 21 -7.51 -28.40 -2.52
CA LEU A 21 -8.92 -28.33 -2.16
C LEU A 21 -9.17 -28.80 -0.73
N ALA A 22 -8.47 -29.85 -0.28
CA ALA A 22 -8.50 -30.29 1.11
C ALA A 22 -7.94 -29.21 2.05
N TRP A 23 -6.79 -28.63 1.67
CA TRP A 23 -6.20 -27.49 2.38
C TRP A 23 -7.19 -26.33 2.50
N ALA A 24 -7.86 -25.95 1.40
CA ALA A 24 -8.81 -24.84 1.40
C ALA A 24 -10.02 -25.09 2.31
N LYS A 25 -10.56 -26.31 2.30
CA LYS A 25 -11.66 -26.71 3.18
C LYS A 25 -11.26 -26.67 4.65
N GLU A 26 -10.05 -27.13 4.98
CA GLU A 26 -9.52 -27.11 6.34
C GLU A 26 -9.33 -25.67 6.83
N ALA A 27 -8.68 -24.82 6.03
CA ALA A 27 -8.49 -23.40 6.33
C ALA A 27 -9.82 -22.70 6.54
N TYR A 28 -10.80 -22.91 5.65
CA TYR A 28 -12.13 -22.33 5.74
C TYR A 28 -12.85 -22.74 7.02
N ALA A 29 -12.87 -24.04 7.35
CA ALA A 29 -13.52 -24.54 8.55
C ALA A 29 -12.91 -23.94 9.83
N ARG A 30 -11.58 -23.81 9.88
CA ARG A 30 -10.87 -23.19 11.01
C ARG A 30 -11.16 -21.70 11.14
N LEU A 31 -11.06 -20.95 10.05
CA LEU A 31 -11.33 -19.51 10.05
C LEU A 31 -12.79 -19.22 10.44
N LYS A 32 -13.73 -20.06 10.00
CA LYS A 32 -15.14 -19.95 10.35
C LYS A 32 -15.36 -20.17 11.85
N ALA A 33 -14.70 -21.18 12.43
CA ALA A 33 -14.76 -21.44 13.86
C ALA A 33 -14.15 -20.29 14.69
N GLN A 34 -13.05 -19.68 14.22
CA GLN A 34 -12.44 -18.52 14.88
C GLN A 34 -13.35 -17.29 14.86
N GLN A 35 -13.99 -17.00 13.72
CA GLN A 35 -14.89 -15.85 13.60
C GLN A 35 -16.17 -16.02 14.43
N GLN A 36 -16.72 -17.24 14.51
CA GLN A 36 -17.87 -17.53 15.38
C GLN A 36 -17.50 -17.40 16.87
N GLY A 37 -16.27 -17.77 17.25
CA GLY A 37 -15.74 -17.56 18.59
C GLY A 37 -15.58 -16.08 18.93
N SER A 38 -14.98 -15.28 18.03
CA SER A 38 -14.78 -13.85 18.26
C SER A 38 -16.09 -13.07 18.25
N GLN A 39 -17.04 -13.37 17.36
CA GLN A 39 -18.38 -12.75 17.36
C GLN A 39 -19.13 -13.00 18.68
N SER A 40 -18.99 -14.20 19.27
CA SER A 40 -19.60 -14.51 20.56
C SER A 40 -18.98 -13.74 21.75
N GLU A 41 -17.69 -13.41 21.66
CA GLU A 41 -16.99 -12.58 22.66
C GLU A 41 -17.30 -11.09 22.48
N VAL A 42 -17.36 -10.59 21.25
CA VAL A 42 -17.70 -9.18 20.95
C VAL A 42 -19.14 -8.87 21.37
N GLU A 43 -20.11 -9.75 21.08
CA GLU A 43 -21.50 -9.59 21.56
C GLU A 43 -21.60 -9.61 23.10
N ALA A 44 -20.70 -10.31 23.78
CA ALA A 44 -20.66 -10.34 25.24
C ALA A 44 -20.07 -9.06 25.83
N VAL A 45 -19.09 -8.44 25.15
CA VAL A 45 -18.46 -7.17 25.57
C VAL A 45 -19.38 -5.98 25.28
N GLU A 46 -20.01 -5.92 24.10
CA GLU A 46 -20.98 -4.85 23.77
C GLU A 46 -22.18 -4.82 24.71
N LYS A 47 -22.66 -6.00 25.16
CA LYS A 47 -23.73 -6.08 26.19
C LYS A 47 -23.30 -5.53 27.55
N VAL A 48 -22.01 -5.55 27.87
CA VAL A 48 -21.46 -5.04 29.14
C VAL A 48 -21.18 -3.53 29.05
N GLU A 49 -20.78 -3.01 27.88
CA GLU A 49 -20.58 -1.56 27.65
C GLU A 49 -21.91 -0.81 27.49
N ALA A 50 -22.89 -1.37 26.76
CA ALA A 50 -24.22 -0.79 26.64
C ALA A 50 -24.95 -0.68 27.99
N ALA A 51 -24.66 -1.58 28.94
CA ALA A 51 -25.19 -1.51 30.30
C ALA A 51 -24.55 -0.39 31.14
N LYS A 52 -23.35 0.07 30.80
CA LYS A 52 -22.66 1.18 31.48
C LYS A 52 -23.00 2.55 30.90
N GLU A 53 -23.32 2.64 29.60
CA GLU A 53 -23.73 3.91 28.98
C GLU A 53 -25.15 4.36 29.35
N VAL A 54 -26.04 3.45 29.73
CA VAL A 54 -27.40 3.79 30.17
C VAL A 54 -27.41 4.45 31.55
N GLU A 55 -26.40 4.22 32.39
CA GLU A 55 -26.32 4.80 33.74
C GLU A 55 -25.80 6.25 33.78
N ILE A 56 -25.29 6.79 32.67
CA ILE A 56 -24.62 8.11 32.63
C ILE A 56 -25.51 9.21 32.00
N ILE A 57 -26.63 8.85 31.35
CA ILE A 57 -27.44 9.80 30.56
C ILE A 57 -28.58 10.46 31.37
N GLU A 58 -28.83 10.08 32.63
CA GLU A 58 -29.90 10.69 33.46
C GLU A 58 -29.50 11.95 34.25
N GLU A 59 -28.23 12.36 34.27
CA GLU A 59 -27.79 13.60 34.92
C GLU A 59 -27.16 14.57 33.92
N GLN A 60 -27.96 15.25 33.10
CA GLN A 60 -27.73 16.64 32.63
C GLN A 60 -28.78 17.08 31.59
N LYS A 61 -29.94 17.58 32.08
CA LYS A 61 -30.84 18.44 31.28
C LYS A 61 -31.41 19.57 32.14
N SER A 62 -30.68 20.67 32.18
CA SER A 62 -31.14 22.05 32.39
C SER A 62 -29.89 22.92 32.31
N THR A 63 -29.71 23.85 31.38
CA THR A 63 -30.46 25.10 31.24
C THR A 63 -29.92 25.80 29.98
N GLU A 64 -30.76 26.32 29.09
CA GLU A 64 -30.32 27.18 27.99
C GLU A 64 -31.25 28.40 27.91
N GLU A 65 -30.69 29.59 28.13
CA GLU A 65 -31.38 30.88 28.13
C GLU A 65 -30.92 31.70 26.91
N GLN A 66 -31.89 32.23 26.15
CA GLN A 66 -31.72 33.05 24.95
C GLN A 66 -31.54 34.54 25.27
N LYS A 67 -30.84 35.29 24.40
CA LYS A 67 -31.10 36.71 24.05
C LYS A 67 -30.32 37.14 22.78
N PRO A 68 -30.68 38.26 22.09
CA PRO A 68 -30.88 38.26 20.64
C PRO A 68 -29.87 39.11 19.83
N LEU A 69 -29.89 38.90 18.51
CA LEU A 69 -29.07 39.56 17.48
C LEU A 69 -29.66 40.91 17.05
N GLU A 70 -28.79 41.91 16.88
CA GLU A 70 -29.04 43.16 16.16
C GLU A 70 -28.54 43.05 14.71
N GLU A 71 -29.39 43.46 13.76
CA GLU A 71 -29.10 43.56 12.32
C GLU A 71 -28.33 44.85 12.00
N LEU A 72 -27.27 44.73 11.20
CA LEU A 72 -26.77 45.81 10.34
C LEU A 72 -26.55 45.26 8.93
N LYS A 73 -27.36 45.74 7.98
CA LYS A 73 -27.17 45.57 6.54
C LYS A 73 -26.17 46.59 6.03
N LEU A 74 -25.20 46.15 5.22
CA LEU A 74 -24.55 46.98 4.20
C LEU A 74 -24.12 46.08 3.02
N GLU A 75 -24.84 46.28 1.93
CA GLU A 75 -24.49 46.30 0.50
C GLU A 75 -23.71 45.14 -0.18
N GLU A 76 -24.34 44.70 -1.27
CA GLU A 76 -23.96 43.63 -2.19
C GLU A 76 -22.71 43.97 -3.01
N GLN A 77 -21.71 43.10 -2.94
CA GLN A 77 -20.79 42.83 -4.05
C GLN A 77 -20.51 41.32 -4.10
N LYS A 78 -20.87 40.66 -5.21
CA LYS A 78 -20.46 39.28 -5.57
C LYS A 78 -19.99 39.25 -7.03
N PRO A 79 -19.12 38.31 -7.47
CA PRO A 79 -18.41 37.30 -6.67
C PRO A 79 -16.93 37.08 -7.11
N VAL A 80 -15.98 37.21 -6.19
CA VAL A 80 -14.71 36.45 -6.24
C VAL A 80 -14.64 35.42 -5.09
N VAL A 81 -15.53 35.55 -4.10
CA VAL A 81 -15.60 34.73 -2.88
C VAL A 81 -16.20 33.33 -3.13
N SER A 82 -16.99 33.17 -4.19
CA SER A 82 -17.73 31.95 -4.53
C SER A 82 -16.83 30.72 -4.74
N LEU A 83 -15.66 30.87 -5.39
CA LEU A 83 -14.77 29.73 -5.66
C LEU A 83 -13.99 29.27 -4.43
N LEU A 84 -13.62 30.19 -3.53
CA LEU A 84 -12.92 29.87 -2.28
C LEU A 84 -13.87 29.23 -1.26
N GLU A 85 -15.10 29.74 -1.16
CA GLU A 85 -16.15 29.13 -0.35
C GLU A 85 -16.53 27.74 -0.87
N GLN A 86 -16.67 27.56 -2.18
CA GLN A 86 -16.92 26.25 -2.78
C GLN A 86 -15.75 25.27 -2.57
N ALA A 87 -14.51 25.75 -2.62
CA ALA A 87 -13.33 24.92 -2.36
C ALA A 87 -13.18 24.57 -0.86
N ALA A 88 -13.54 25.50 0.04
CA ALA A 88 -13.58 25.26 1.48
C ALA A 88 -14.70 24.29 1.85
N ALA A 89 -15.90 24.45 1.29
CA ALA A 89 -17.03 23.54 1.49
C ALA A 89 -16.72 22.13 0.99
N LYS A 90 -16.16 21.98 -0.23
CA LYS A 90 -15.69 20.67 -0.73
C LYS A 90 -14.58 20.06 0.13
N ARG A 91 -13.76 20.88 0.77
CA ARG A 91 -12.70 20.44 1.68
C ARG A 91 -13.28 19.94 3.01
N GLU A 92 -14.21 20.69 3.59
CA GLU A 92 -14.93 20.29 4.80
C GLU A 92 -15.75 19.02 4.53
N GLU A 93 -16.41 18.93 3.38
CA GLU A 93 -17.14 17.72 2.96
C GLU A 93 -16.19 16.52 2.81
N ARG A 94 -14.99 16.69 2.23
CA ARG A 94 -14.00 15.61 2.11
C ARG A 94 -13.41 15.19 3.46
N LEU A 95 -13.15 16.15 4.35
CA LEU A 95 -12.66 15.89 5.71
C LEU A 95 -13.75 15.22 6.56
N ALA A 96 -15.00 15.65 6.41
CA ALA A 96 -16.16 15.04 7.04
C ALA A 96 -16.37 13.61 6.52
N ASN A 97 -16.27 13.36 5.22
CA ASN A 97 -16.34 12.01 4.65
C ASN A 97 -15.21 11.11 5.18
N LEU A 98 -13.98 11.63 5.26
CA LEU A 98 -12.84 10.94 5.88
C LEU A 98 -12.96 10.79 7.40
N ALA A 99 -13.85 11.51 8.08
CA ALA A 99 -14.11 11.38 9.50
C ALA A 99 -15.35 10.50 9.80
N GLN A 100 -16.30 10.42 8.87
CA GLN A 100 -17.56 9.69 8.96
C GLN A 100 -17.52 8.29 8.35
N GLU A 101 -16.45 7.93 7.62
CA GLU A 101 -16.18 6.54 7.28
C GLU A 101 -16.21 5.67 8.55
N PRO A 102 -17.03 4.61 8.58
CA PRO A 102 -17.13 3.75 9.76
C PRO A 102 -15.76 3.18 10.13
N ALA A 103 -15.60 2.81 11.41
CA ALA A 103 -14.42 2.08 11.87
C ALA A 103 -14.11 0.95 10.86
N PRO A 104 -12.83 0.73 10.49
CA PRO A 104 -12.48 -0.22 9.44
C PRO A 104 -13.11 -1.56 9.78
N ALA A 105 -14.09 -1.98 8.97
CA ALA A 105 -14.79 -3.23 9.18
C ALA A 105 -13.76 -4.35 9.31
N GLU A 106 -13.89 -5.17 10.36
CA GLU A 106 -13.06 -6.36 10.46
C GLU A 106 -13.36 -7.24 9.24
N PRO A 107 -12.32 -7.81 8.59
CA PRO A 107 -12.55 -8.66 7.44
C PRO A 107 -13.36 -9.87 7.90
N GLU A 108 -14.54 -10.04 7.30
CA GLU A 108 -15.40 -11.19 7.56
C GLU A 108 -15.04 -12.34 6.62
N LEU A 109 -15.14 -13.58 7.11
CA LEU A 109 -14.96 -14.73 6.24
C LEU A 109 -16.12 -14.80 5.24
N GLY A 110 -15.80 -14.70 3.96
CA GLY A 110 -16.74 -14.86 2.86
C GLY A 110 -17.24 -16.30 2.68
N GLN A 111 -17.74 -16.59 1.49
CA GLN A 111 -18.09 -17.96 1.10
C GLN A 111 -16.84 -18.71 0.64
N LEU A 112 -16.92 -20.04 0.58
CA LEU A 112 -15.91 -20.86 -0.10
C LEU A 112 -16.10 -20.73 -1.62
N ASP A 113 -15.84 -19.54 -2.14
CA ASP A 113 -16.01 -19.16 -3.54
C ASP A 113 -14.69 -19.24 -4.33
N ALA A 114 -14.72 -18.81 -5.59
CA ALA A 114 -13.56 -18.87 -6.47
C ALA A 114 -12.39 -18.01 -5.96
N ASP A 115 -12.66 -16.89 -5.27
CA ASP A 115 -11.64 -16.01 -4.73
C ASP A 115 -11.00 -16.59 -3.47
N PHE A 116 -11.79 -17.24 -2.61
CA PHE A 116 -11.26 -17.99 -1.49
C PHE A 116 -10.36 -19.14 -1.97
N LEU A 117 -10.84 -19.95 -2.93
CA LEU A 117 -10.09 -21.10 -3.44
C LEU A 117 -8.78 -20.68 -4.11
N TRP A 118 -8.80 -19.61 -4.89
CA TRP A 118 -7.58 -19.06 -5.47
C TRP A 118 -6.61 -18.55 -4.40
N SER A 119 -7.09 -17.80 -3.41
CA SER A 119 -6.26 -17.29 -2.32
C SER A 119 -5.63 -18.43 -1.52
N ALA A 120 -6.40 -19.50 -1.29
CA ALA A 120 -5.94 -20.72 -0.64
C ALA A 120 -4.84 -21.44 -1.44
N GLU A 121 -5.03 -21.58 -2.75
CA GLU A 121 -4.03 -22.18 -3.65
C GLU A 121 -2.71 -21.39 -3.62
N VAL A 122 -2.77 -20.06 -3.69
CA VAL A 122 -1.59 -19.18 -3.63
C VAL A 122 -0.84 -19.35 -2.31
N LEU A 123 -1.55 -19.37 -1.18
CA LEU A 123 -0.93 -19.53 0.14
C LEU A 123 -0.35 -20.93 0.33
N ALA A 124 -1.04 -21.98 -0.13
CA ALA A 124 -0.54 -23.35 -0.12
C ALA A 124 0.73 -23.50 -0.97
N ALA A 125 0.78 -22.88 -2.15
CA ALA A 125 1.95 -22.88 -3.03
C ALA A 125 3.16 -22.14 -2.42
N GLN A 126 2.93 -21.24 -1.46
CA GLN A 126 3.99 -20.63 -0.64
C GLN A 126 4.45 -21.48 0.55
N GLY A 127 3.93 -22.72 0.69
CA GLY A 127 4.23 -23.59 1.81
C GLY A 127 3.53 -23.20 3.12
N ARG A 128 2.49 -22.36 3.06
CA ARG A 128 1.71 -22.02 4.26
C ARG A 128 0.78 -23.17 4.63
N SER A 129 0.79 -23.57 5.89
CA SER A 129 -0.20 -24.51 6.41
C SER A 129 -1.55 -23.82 6.65
N ALA A 130 -2.65 -24.58 6.58
CA ALA A 130 -4.00 -24.07 6.86
C ALA A 130 -4.13 -23.43 8.27
N ALA A 131 -3.29 -23.86 9.21
CA ALA A 131 -3.21 -23.33 10.57
C ALA A 131 -2.56 -21.94 10.65
N GLN A 132 -1.77 -21.54 9.66
CA GLN A 132 -0.99 -20.30 9.65
C GLN A 132 -1.64 -19.15 8.88
N VAL A 133 -2.83 -19.34 8.33
CA VAL A 133 -3.48 -18.35 7.44
C VAL A 133 -4.51 -17.51 8.18
N SER A 134 -4.52 -16.21 7.98
CA SER A 134 -5.54 -15.32 8.58
C SER A 134 -6.66 -14.97 7.58
N ILE A 135 -7.84 -14.60 8.09
CA ILE A 135 -8.92 -14.03 7.25
C ILE A 135 -8.40 -12.78 6.51
N GLU A 136 -7.56 -11.99 7.18
CA GLU A 136 -6.93 -10.81 6.58
C GLU A 136 -6.04 -11.12 5.37
N GLU A 137 -5.36 -12.27 5.34
CA GLU A 137 -4.55 -12.71 4.19
C GLU A 137 -5.43 -13.13 3.01
N ILE A 138 -6.53 -13.85 3.29
CA ILE A 138 -7.49 -14.26 2.26
C ILE A 138 -8.19 -13.04 1.65
N ASP A 139 -8.73 -12.14 2.48
CA ASP A 139 -9.38 -10.90 2.01
C ASP A 139 -8.40 -10.04 1.19
N TRP A 140 -7.15 -9.93 1.65
CA TRP A 140 -6.12 -9.20 0.92
C TRP A 140 -5.83 -9.80 -0.46
N LEU A 141 -5.66 -11.13 -0.54
CA LEU A 141 -5.41 -11.81 -1.80
C LEU A 141 -6.59 -11.67 -2.75
N ALA A 142 -7.82 -11.81 -2.26
CA ALA A 142 -9.02 -11.55 -3.05
C ALA A 142 -9.07 -10.12 -3.59
N LYS A 143 -8.75 -9.10 -2.77
CA LYS A 143 -8.64 -7.70 -3.21
C LYS A 143 -7.53 -7.48 -4.23
N LEU A 144 -6.36 -8.11 -4.03
CA LEU A 144 -5.24 -8.03 -4.97
C LEU A 144 -5.64 -8.64 -6.32
N ARG A 145 -6.23 -9.83 -6.32
CA ARG A 145 -6.78 -10.48 -7.51
C ARG A 145 -7.82 -9.59 -8.18
N ALA A 146 -8.81 -9.09 -7.44
CA ALA A 146 -9.84 -8.22 -7.99
C ALA A 146 -9.25 -6.93 -8.59
N GLY A 147 -8.28 -6.30 -7.92
CA GLY A 147 -7.63 -5.09 -8.40
C GLY A 147 -6.89 -5.28 -9.71
N MET A 148 -6.30 -6.46 -9.91
CA MET A 148 -5.60 -6.79 -11.16
C MET A 148 -6.52 -7.30 -12.27
N GLU A 149 -7.84 -7.48 -12.02
CA GLU A 149 -8.81 -7.98 -13.01
C GLU A 149 -8.74 -7.19 -14.32
N LYS A 150 -8.76 -5.86 -14.27
CA LYS A 150 -8.67 -5.01 -15.47
C LYS A 150 -7.36 -5.16 -16.23
N THR A 151 -6.26 -5.43 -15.52
CA THR A 151 -4.94 -5.65 -16.14
C THR A 151 -4.89 -7.01 -16.83
N ARG A 152 -5.47 -8.05 -16.21
CA ARG A 152 -5.51 -9.40 -16.78
C ARG A 152 -6.70 -9.66 -17.70
N GLN A 153 -7.66 -8.73 -17.81
CA GLN A 153 -8.91 -8.97 -18.53
C GLN A 153 -8.63 -9.34 -19.98
N GLY A 154 -8.96 -10.58 -20.35
CA GLY A 154 -8.66 -11.15 -21.66
C GLY A 154 -7.18 -11.52 -21.87
N PHE A 155 -6.24 -11.13 -21.01
CA PHE A 155 -4.83 -11.50 -21.09
C PHE A 155 -4.65 -13.01 -20.89
N VAL A 156 -5.10 -13.55 -19.76
CA VAL A 156 -4.84 -14.95 -19.40
C VAL A 156 -5.69 -15.88 -20.26
N THR A 157 -6.93 -15.50 -20.55
CA THR A 157 -7.82 -16.24 -21.45
C THR A 157 -7.25 -16.29 -22.87
N GLN A 158 -6.84 -15.15 -23.47
CA GLN A 158 -6.24 -15.16 -24.81
C GLN A 158 -4.90 -15.90 -24.82
N LEU A 159 -4.07 -15.72 -23.78
CA LEU A 159 -2.81 -16.43 -23.67
C LEU A 159 -3.02 -17.95 -23.63
N LEU A 160 -3.97 -18.44 -22.83
CA LEU A 160 -4.26 -19.86 -22.71
C LEU A 160 -4.99 -20.41 -23.94
N GLU A 161 -5.91 -19.66 -24.55
CA GLU A 161 -6.59 -20.05 -25.80
C GLU A 161 -5.61 -20.13 -26.97
N ASN A 162 -4.67 -19.19 -27.05
CA ASN A 162 -3.69 -19.14 -28.13
C ASN A 162 -2.53 -20.11 -27.93
N LEU A 163 -2.18 -20.42 -26.68
CA LEU A 163 -1.21 -21.49 -26.39
C LEU A 163 -1.86 -22.88 -26.51
N GLY A 164 -3.16 -23.02 -26.23
CA GLY A 164 -3.95 -24.22 -26.49
C GLY A 164 -3.27 -25.54 -26.07
N ASP A 165 -3.36 -26.53 -26.96
CA ASP A 165 -2.60 -27.79 -26.90
C ASP A 165 -1.31 -27.73 -27.75
N ASP A 166 -1.07 -26.62 -28.46
CA ASP A 166 0.04 -26.50 -29.39
C ASP A 166 1.34 -26.12 -28.65
N PRO A 167 2.50 -26.68 -29.06
CA PRO A 167 3.79 -26.25 -28.53
C PRO A 167 4.01 -24.74 -28.71
N LEU A 168 4.73 -24.14 -27.76
CA LEU A 168 5.16 -22.75 -27.85
C LEU A 168 5.84 -22.47 -29.22
N SER A 169 5.38 -21.43 -29.91
CA SER A 169 5.87 -21.01 -31.23
C SER A 169 6.26 -19.53 -31.26
N GLU A 170 6.97 -19.09 -32.30
CA GLU A 170 7.28 -17.66 -32.50
C GLU A 170 6.02 -16.79 -32.62
N GLN A 171 4.92 -17.34 -33.15
CA GLN A 171 3.64 -16.63 -33.18
C GLN A 171 3.12 -16.40 -31.77
N SER A 172 3.12 -17.45 -30.94
CA SER A 172 2.69 -17.39 -29.54
C SER A 172 3.52 -16.38 -28.75
N LEU A 173 4.83 -16.29 -29.03
CA LEU A 173 5.72 -15.31 -28.39
C LEU A 173 5.36 -13.86 -28.75
N GLY A 174 5.03 -13.56 -30.01
CA GLY A 174 4.59 -12.21 -30.41
C GLY A 174 3.26 -11.81 -29.78
N GLU A 175 2.39 -12.78 -29.50
CA GLU A 175 1.14 -12.53 -28.78
C GLU A 175 1.40 -12.27 -27.28
N ILE A 176 2.27 -13.07 -26.65
CA ILE A 176 2.75 -12.83 -25.27
C ILE A 176 3.35 -11.42 -25.16
N GLU A 177 4.20 -11.03 -26.11
CA GLU A 177 4.79 -9.70 -26.19
C GLU A 177 3.71 -8.61 -26.19
N SER A 178 2.76 -8.71 -27.12
CA SER A 178 1.67 -7.74 -27.27
C SER A 178 0.84 -7.61 -26.00
N LEU A 179 0.61 -8.73 -25.31
CA LEU A 179 -0.12 -8.80 -24.06
C LEU A 179 0.66 -8.15 -22.90
N LEU A 180 1.95 -8.47 -22.74
CA LEU A 180 2.80 -7.90 -21.68
C LEU A 180 2.95 -6.38 -21.84
N LEU A 181 3.14 -5.91 -23.08
CA LEU A 181 3.20 -4.48 -23.38
C LEU A 181 1.87 -3.78 -23.08
N ARG A 182 0.73 -4.40 -23.41
CA ARG A 182 -0.61 -3.85 -23.07
C ARG A 182 -0.82 -3.72 -21.56
N ALA A 183 -0.26 -4.63 -20.78
CA ALA A 183 -0.29 -4.60 -19.32
C ALA A 183 0.69 -3.58 -18.70
N ASP A 184 1.38 -2.76 -19.49
CA ASP A 184 2.40 -1.78 -19.05
C ASP A 184 3.65 -2.44 -18.40
N VAL A 185 3.98 -3.70 -18.74
CA VAL A 185 5.21 -4.39 -18.26
C VAL A 185 6.49 -3.69 -18.71
N GLY A 186 6.45 -3.05 -19.88
CA GLY A 186 7.58 -2.35 -20.48
C GLY A 186 8.44 -3.20 -21.39
N VAL A 187 9.09 -2.54 -22.33
CA VAL A 187 9.83 -3.18 -23.43
C VAL A 187 10.97 -4.04 -22.91
N GLU A 188 11.85 -3.49 -22.07
CA GLU A 188 13.01 -4.21 -21.54
C GLU A 188 12.62 -5.48 -20.75
N SER A 189 11.65 -5.36 -19.84
CA SER A 189 11.17 -6.49 -19.03
C SER A 189 10.45 -7.55 -19.88
N THR A 190 9.73 -7.11 -20.92
CA THR A 190 9.07 -8.00 -21.89
C THR A 190 10.10 -8.76 -22.71
N ASP A 191 11.11 -8.08 -23.26
CA ASP A 191 12.18 -8.70 -24.04
C ASP A 191 12.94 -9.76 -23.23
N GLN A 192 13.30 -9.43 -21.98
CA GLN A 192 13.94 -10.39 -21.06
C GLN A 192 13.06 -11.63 -20.83
N ALA A 193 11.74 -11.43 -20.68
CA ALA A 193 10.81 -12.53 -20.49
C ALA A 193 10.71 -13.44 -21.72
N LEU A 194 10.60 -12.84 -22.91
CA LEU A 194 10.50 -13.57 -24.17
C LEU A 194 11.79 -14.31 -24.51
N ASP A 195 12.96 -13.72 -24.24
CA ASP A 195 14.23 -14.37 -24.51
C ASP A 195 14.44 -15.63 -23.67
N ARG A 196 13.97 -15.63 -22.41
CA ARG A 196 14.00 -16.84 -21.58
C ARG A 196 13.05 -17.91 -22.11
N LEU A 197 11.85 -17.53 -22.56
CA LEU A 197 10.90 -18.44 -23.18
C LEU A 197 11.46 -19.04 -24.49
N ARG A 198 12.03 -18.20 -25.37
CA ARG A 198 12.72 -18.63 -26.61
C ARG A 198 13.84 -19.61 -26.33
N LYS A 199 14.68 -19.31 -25.33
CA LYS A 199 15.78 -20.20 -24.95
C LYS A 199 15.24 -21.57 -24.52
N ARG A 200 14.21 -21.60 -23.67
CA ARG A 200 13.60 -22.87 -23.22
C ARG A 200 12.96 -23.65 -24.36
N MET A 201 12.30 -22.96 -25.29
CA MET A 201 11.68 -23.52 -26.50
C MET A 201 12.72 -24.24 -27.39
N ASN A 202 13.93 -23.69 -27.49
CA ASN A 202 15.03 -24.31 -28.23
C ASN A 202 15.61 -25.56 -27.53
N GLU A 203 15.42 -25.70 -26.22
CA GLU A 203 15.90 -26.84 -25.42
C GLU A 203 14.89 -28.02 -25.41
N GLY A 204 13.65 -27.79 -25.81
CA GLY A 204 12.63 -28.84 -25.93
C GLY A 204 11.20 -28.30 -26.02
N VAL A 205 10.25 -29.20 -26.28
CA VAL A 205 8.82 -28.87 -26.35
C VAL A 205 8.35 -28.33 -25.00
N LEU A 206 7.67 -27.18 -25.03
CA LEU A 206 7.05 -26.54 -23.88
C LEU A 206 5.56 -26.40 -24.16
N ASP A 207 4.74 -26.99 -23.29
CA ASP A 207 3.29 -26.89 -23.34
C ASP A 207 2.82 -25.55 -22.73
N ALA A 208 1.53 -25.23 -22.90
CA ALA A 208 0.95 -23.98 -22.40
C ALA A 208 1.16 -23.78 -20.89
N THR A 209 1.02 -24.85 -20.11
CA THR A 209 1.17 -24.81 -18.64
C THR A 209 2.62 -24.57 -18.24
N GLY A 210 3.57 -25.25 -18.87
CA GLY A 210 5.00 -25.05 -18.64
C GLY A 210 5.47 -23.66 -19.09
N ALA A 211 4.94 -23.14 -20.21
CA ALA A 211 5.23 -21.81 -20.69
C ALA A 211 4.74 -20.73 -19.71
N LEU A 212 3.50 -20.86 -19.21
CA LEU A 212 2.96 -19.95 -18.21
C LEU A 212 3.75 -20.02 -16.90
N GLY A 213 4.12 -21.22 -16.45
CA GLY A 213 4.96 -21.41 -15.25
C GLY A 213 6.33 -20.74 -15.38
N LEU A 214 6.97 -20.88 -16.55
CA LEU A 214 8.26 -20.25 -16.83
C LEU A 214 8.14 -18.72 -16.91
N LEU A 215 7.08 -18.21 -17.54
CA LEU A 215 6.80 -16.77 -17.59
C LEU A 215 6.61 -16.21 -16.17
N LYS A 216 5.80 -16.87 -15.33
CA LYS A 216 5.62 -16.50 -13.93
C LYS A 216 6.94 -16.50 -13.15
N GLN A 217 7.80 -17.49 -13.38
CA GLN A 217 9.11 -17.54 -12.75
C GLN A 217 9.99 -16.35 -13.17
N GLU A 218 10.06 -16.07 -14.47
CA GLU A 218 10.88 -14.97 -15.01
C GLU A 218 10.42 -13.60 -14.49
N LEU A 219 9.11 -13.33 -14.49
CA LEU A 219 8.57 -12.08 -13.95
C LEU A 219 8.87 -11.91 -12.46
N ARG A 220 8.84 -12.99 -11.67
CA ARG A 220 9.23 -12.95 -10.25
C ARG A 220 10.70 -12.62 -10.08
N GLU A 221 11.57 -13.30 -10.83
CA GLU A 221 13.02 -13.07 -10.77
C GLU A 221 13.37 -11.62 -11.16
N GLN A 222 12.69 -11.04 -12.15
CA GLN A 222 12.86 -9.62 -12.50
C GLN A 222 12.48 -8.68 -11.36
N LEU A 223 11.37 -8.95 -10.66
CA LEU A 223 10.92 -8.17 -9.50
C LEU A 223 11.87 -8.28 -8.29
N GLU A 224 12.53 -9.42 -8.14
CA GLU A 224 13.44 -9.71 -7.02
C GLU A 224 14.89 -9.31 -7.28
N LYS A 225 15.27 -9.09 -8.54
CA LYS A 225 16.62 -8.67 -8.94
C LYS A 225 17.13 -7.43 -8.18
N PRO A 226 16.33 -6.36 -7.95
CA PRO A 226 16.77 -5.22 -7.14
C PRO A 226 17.08 -5.57 -5.68
N LEU A 227 16.39 -6.55 -5.08
CA LEU A 227 16.64 -7.01 -3.72
C LEU A 227 18.01 -7.70 -3.63
N SER A 228 18.24 -8.65 -4.56
CA SER A 228 19.47 -9.44 -4.63
C SER A 228 20.71 -8.57 -4.88
N ASN A 229 20.62 -7.63 -5.83
CA ASN A 229 21.74 -6.74 -6.18
C ASN A 229 22.17 -5.84 -5.03
N LYS A 230 21.24 -5.46 -4.14
CA LYS A 230 21.51 -4.58 -3.01
C LYS A 230 21.75 -5.33 -1.69
N GLY A 231 21.62 -6.67 -1.69
CA GLY A 231 21.75 -7.48 -0.49
C GLY A 231 20.74 -7.12 0.60
N VAL A 232 19.54 -6.68 0.20
CA VAL A 232 18.48 -6.26 1.14
C VAL A 232 17.43 -7.35 1.29
N LEU A 233 16.86 -7.45 2.48
CA LEU A 233 15.78 -8.41 2.76
C LEU A 233 14.55 -8.10 1.90
N PRO A 234 13.79 -9.13 1.46
CA PRO A 234 12.55 -8.94 0.70
C PRO A 234 11.53 -8.10 1.48
N LEU A 235 11.35 -8.42 2.76
CA LEU A 235 10.46 -7.72 3.66
C LEU A 235 11.17 -6.53 4.29
N LEU A 236 10.65 -5.33 4.07
CA LEU A 236 11.12 -4.13 4.74
C LEU A 236 10.38 -3.96 6.06
N ALA A 237 11.07 -4.13 7.17
CA ALA A 237 10.56 -3.94 8.53
C ALA A 237 11.42 -2.92 9.29
N PRO A 238 10.83 -2.14 10.22
CA PRO A 238 11.64 -1.39 11.16
C PRO A 238 12.40 -2.36 12.07
N ASP A 239 13.65 -2.06 12.37
CA ASP A 239 14.38 -2.79 13.40
C ASP A 239 13.90 -2.36 14.79
N LYS A 240 13.70 -3.33 15.69
CA LYS A 240 13.36 -3.06 17.10
C LYS A 240 14.49 -2.36 17.84
N ASN A 241 14.13 -1.61 18.88
CA ASN A 241 15.06 -0.94 19.82
C ASN A 241 16.03 0.07 19.16
N GLN A 242 15.75 0.53 17.95
CA GLN A 242 16.50 1.60 17.29
C GLN A 242 15.56 2.48 16.47
N LEU A 243 15.98 3.71 16.21
CA LEU A 243 15.19 4.63 15.40
C LEU A 243 15.31 4.27 13.92
N ASN A 244 14.18 3.99 13.30
CA ASN A 244 14.04 3.86 11.85
C ASN A 244 13.36 5.13 11.33
N ILE A 245 13.83 5.67 10.20
CA ILE A 245 13.27 6.87 9.59
C ILE A 245 12.86 6.56 8.16
N TRP A 246 11.58 6.61 7.85
CA TRP A 246 11.08 6.36 6.49
C TRP A 246 10.57 7.66 5.86
N LEU A 247 11.24 8.11 4.81
CA LEU A 247 10.92 9.31 4.06
C LEU A 247 10.02 8.95 2.86
N ILE A 248 8.83 9.54 2.80
CA ILE A 248 7.85 9.25 1.75
C ILE A 248 7.92 10.33 0.67
N VAL A 249 8.36 9.95 -0.54
CA VAL A 249 8.64 10.88 -1.65
C VAL A 249 7.79 10.53 -2.87
N GLY A 250 7.49 11.51 -3.71
CA GLY A 250 6.74 11.30 -4.96
C GLY A 250 5.94 12.51 -5.39
N VAL A 251 5.35 12.45 -6.59
CA VAL A 251 4.57 13.58 -7.14
C VAL A 251 3.23 13.75 -6.43
N ASN A 252 2.54 14.87 -6.66
CA ASN A 252 1.22 15.10 -6.06
C ASN A 252 0.17 14.14 -6.62
N GLY A 253 -0.77 13.71 -5.77
CA GLY A 253 -1.90 12.88 -6.19
C GLY A 253 -1.65 11.37 -6.25
N VAL A 254 -0.40 10.92 -6.08
CA VAL A 254 -0.04 9.48 -6.09
C VAL A 254 -0.34 8.74 -4.78
N GLY A 255 -0.88 9.44 -3.77
CA GLY A 255 -1.27 8.83 -2.50
C GLY A 255 -0.21 8.80 -1.41
N LYS A 256 0.77 9.72 -1.40
CA LYS A 256 1.81 9.83 -0.34
C LYS A 256 1.24 9.88 1.08
N THR A 257 0.44 10.90 1.38
CA THR A 257 -0.15 11.11 2.72
C THR A 257 -1.04 9.93 3.13
N THR A 258 -1.83 9.37 2.21
CA THR A 258 -2.62 8.17 2.45
C THR A 258 -1.73 6.97 2.76
N THR A 259 -0.67 6.74 1.97
CA THR A 259 0.31 5.67 2.20
C THR A 259 0.95 5.80 3.57
N LEU A 260 1.33 7.02 3.96
CA LEU A 260 1.92 7.30 5.26
C LEU A 260 0.96 6.97 6.40
N GLY A 261 -0.32 7.34 6.27
CA GLY A 261 -1.36 6.94 7.23
C GLY A 261 -1.52 5.43 7.36
N LYS A 262 -1.54 4.70 6.24
CA LYS A 262 -1.62 3.23 6.24
C LYS A 262 -0.36 2.57 6.82
N LEU A 263 0.83 3.12 6.54
CA LEU A 263 2.09 2.66 7.15
C LEU A 263 2.11 2.90 8.67
N ALA A 264 1.59 4.03 9.14
CA ALA A 264 1.47 4.32 10.56
C ALA A 264 0.57 3.27 11.25
N ASN A 265 -0.57 2.95 10.66
CA ASN A 265 -1.46 1.90 11.14
C ASN A 265 -0.77 0.52 11.15
N LEU A 266 -0.12 0.16 10.04
CA LEU A 266 0.61 -1.11 9.91
C LEU A 266 1.69 -1.25 10.97
N ALA A 267 2.45 -0.18 11.26
CA ALA A 267 3.48 -0.18 12.28
C ALA A 267 2.91 -0.39 13.68
N VAL A 268 1.86 0.34 14.05
CA VAL A 268 1.21 0.23 15.38
C VAL A 268 0.62 -1.16 15.58
N ARG A 269 -0.08 -1.70 14.58
CA ARG A 269 -0.66 -3.07 14.63
C ARG A 269 0.42 -4.15 14.72
N SER A 270 1.58 -3.90 14.13
CA SER A 270 2.76 -4.78 14.24
C SER A 270 3.59 -4.52 15.51
N GLY A 271 3.04 -3.77 16.47
CA GLY A 271 3.64 -3.53 17.78
C GLY A 271 4.85 -2.60 17.77
N TYR A 272 5.01 -1.74 16.76
CA TYR A 272 6.04 -0.71 16.72
C TYR A 272 5.52 0.62 17.24
N SER A 273 6.33 1.33 18.02
CA SER A 273 6.04 2.72 18.36
C SER A 273 6.30 3.61 17.14
N CYS A 274 5.31 4.42 16.77
CA CYS A 274 5.33 5.23 15.55
C CYS A 274 5.14 6.71 15.86
N LEU A 275 5.83 7.58 15.11
CA LEU A 275 5.65 9.03 15.09
C LEU A 275 5.62 9.51 13.64
N VAL A 276 4.87 10.57 13.36
CA VAL A 276 4.79 11.15 12.02
C VAL A 276 5.31 12.58 12.02
N ALA A 277 6.11 12.95 11.03
CA ALA A 277 6.51 14.32 10.72
C ALA A 277 5.77 14.83 9.48
N ALA A 278 4.98 15.89 9.63
CA ALA A 278 4.23 16.50 8.54
C ALA A 278 5.09 17.48 7.74
N GLY A 279 5.96 16.96 6.89
CA GLY A 279 6.88 17.76 6.07
C GLY A 279 6.29 18.35 4.79
N ASP A 280 5.05 18.02 4.38
CA ASP A 280 4.31 18.77 3.33
C ASP A 280 3.76 20.10 3.88
N THR A 281 4.65 21.02 4.25
CA THR A 281 4.31 22.29 4.91
C THR A 281 3.64 23.30 3.98
N PHE A 282 3.68 23.07 2.67
CA PHE A 282 3.03 23.92 1.65
C PHE A 282 1.54 23.67 1.54
N ARG A 283 1.04 22.53 2.04
CA ARG A 283 -0.37 22.15 1.93
C ARG A 283 -0.95 22.01 3.33
N ALA A 284 -1.54 23.10 3.85
CA ALA A 284 -2.25 23.07 5.12
C ALA A 284 -3.33 21.96 5.18
N ALA A 285 -3.95 21.63 4.04
CA ALA A 285 -4.90 20.51 3.94
C ALA A 285 -4.23 19.13 4.07
N ALA A 286 -2.98 18.98 3.62
CA ALA A 286 -2.25 17.72 3.74
C ALA A 286 -1.91 17.43 5.21
N VAL A 287 -1.50 18.45 5.98
CA VAL A 287 -1.26 18.32 7.43
C VAL A 287 -2.52 17.87 8.16
N GLN A 288 -3.67 18.50 7.88
CA GLN A 288 -4.95 18.11 8.50
C GLN A 288 -5.38 16.70 8.10
N GLN A 289 -5.28 16.36 6.81
CA GLN A 289 -5.57 15.01 6.33
C GLN A 289 -4.68 13.98 7.05
N LEU A 290 -3.40 14.31 7.23
CA LEU A 290 -2.45 13.43 7.92
C LEU A 290 -2.79 13.27 9.40
N GLN A 291 -3.23 14.33 10.08
CA GLN A 291 -3.70 14.27 11.46
C GLN A 291 -4.88 13.31 11.62
N VAL A 292 -5.86 13.32 10.69
CA VAL A 292 -6.99 12.38 10.72
C VAL A 292 -6.51 10.93 10.58
N TRP A 293 -5.59 10.64 9.64
CA TRP A 293 -5.01 9.30 9.48
C TRP A 293 -4.22 8.83 10.71
N ALA A 294 -3.48 9.75 11.32
CA ALA A 294 -2.68 9.46 12.50
C ALA A 294 -3.55 9.25 13.74
N GLU A 295 -4.60 10.04 13.93
CA GLU A 295 -5.61 9.87 15.00
C GLU A 295 -6.29 8.51 14.90
N ARG A 296 -6.70 8.10 13.70
CA ARG A 296 -7.23 6.74 13.43
C ARG A 296 -6.26 5.60 13.81
N SER A 297 -4.97 5.89 13.90
CA SER A 297 -3.93 4.91 14.23
C SER A 297 -3.35 5.12 15.64
N GLY A 298 -3.84 6.09 16.42
CA GLY A 298 -3.27 6.46 17.71
C GLY A 298 -1.85 7.04 17.63
N VAL A 299 -1.44 7.59 16.48
CA VAL A 299 -0.09 8.09 16.23
C VAL A 299 -0.01 9.61 16.37
N THR A 300 1.03 10.09 17.03
CA THR A 300 1.27 11.55 17.18
C THR A 300 1.86 12.13 15.88
N VAL A 301 1.38 13.32 15.49
CA VAL A 301 1.92 14.08 14.35
C VAL A 301 2.68 15.31 14.85
N ILE A 302 3.93 15.45 14.42
CA ILE A 302 4.72 16.67 14.57
C ILE A 302 4.52 17.52 13.32
N ALA A 303 3.96 18.70 13.49
CA ALA A 303 3.69 19.65 12.42
C ALA A 303 4.00 21.07 12.90
N ASN A 304 4.39 21.95 11.97
CA ASN A 304 4.48 23.37 12.29
C ASN A 304 3.10 24.03 12.09
N PRO A 305 2.60 24.80 13.05
CA PRO A 305 1.32 25.49 12.93
C PRO A 305 1.31 26.60 11.85
N SER A 306 2.47 27.07 11.40
CA SER A 306 2.59 28.09 10.34
C SER A 306 2.65 27.45 8.95
N ALA A 307 1.84 27.95 8.01
CA ALA A 307 1.95 27.56 6.60
C ALA A 307 3.30 28.00 6.00
N ASN A 308 3.86 27.20 5.08
CA ASN A 308 5.19 27.41 4.47
C ASN A 308 6.36 27.38 5.47
N ALA A 309 6.22 26.68 6.59
CA ALA A 309 7.35 26.38 7.45
C ALA A 309 8.41 25.56 6.70
N ASP A 310 9.67 25.68 7.12
CA ASP A 310 10.77 24.87 6.59
C ASP A 310 10.54 23.38 6.94
N PRO A 311 10.35 22.48 5.96
CA PRO A 311 10.13 21.05 6.23
C PRO A 311 11.28 20.43 7.03
N ALA A 312 12.49 20.93 6.78
CA ALA A 312 13.69 20.48 7.47
C ALA A 312 13.64 20.79 8.99
N ALA A 313 12.97 21.88 9.40
CA ALA A 313 12.75 22.21 10.80
C ALA A 313 11.72 21.27 11.45
N VAL A 314 10.64 20.92 10.75
CA VAL A 314 9.66 19.94 11.23
C VAL A 314 10.32 18.58 11.48
N VAL A 315 11.18 18.15 10.55
CA VAL A 315 11.94 16.89 10.69
C VAL A 315 12.95 16.95 11.84
N PHE A 316 13.61 18.10 12.04
CA PHE A 316 14.49 18.33 13.19
C PHE A 316 13.75 18.08 14.52
N ASP A 317 12.59 18.72 14.68
CA ASP A 317 11.78 18.60 15.90
C ASP A 317 11.26 17.17 16.08
N ALA A 318 10.85 16.52 14.98
CA ALA A 318 10.35 15.16 15.01
C ALA A 318 11.41 14.13 15.40
N ILE A 319 12.66 14.28 14.94
CA ILE A 319 13.78 13.42 15.37
C ILE A 319 14.05 13.60 16.87
N GLY A 320 14.01 14.84 17.37
CA GLY A 320 14.15 15.12 18.79
C GLY A 320 13.05 14.47 19.63
N ALA A 321 11.79 14.58 19.19
CA ALA A 321 10.64 13.95 19.83
C ALA A 321 10.68 12.41 19.76
N ALA A 322 11.11 11.85 18.64
CA ALA A 322 11.24 10.40 18.45
C ALA A 322 12.26 9.83 19.43
N ARG A 323 13.42 10.48 19.59
CA ARG A 323 14.45 10.06 20.55
C ARG A 323 14.00 10.17 22.01
N SER A 324 13.39 11.29 22.40
CA SER A 324 12.96 11.48 23.79
C SER A 324 11.88 10.50 24.23
N LYS A 325 11.07 10.03 23.28
CA LYS A 325 10.00 9.06 23.50
C LYS A 325 10.38 7.61 23.17
N ASN A 326 11.63 7.34 22.78
CA ASN A 326 12.10 6.02 22.32
C ASN A 326 11.20 5.41 21.22
N ILE A 327 10.87 6.22 20.21
CA ILE A 327 10.09 5.80 19.05
C ILE A 327 10.95 4.93 18.13
N GLU A 328 10.39 3.81 17.68
CA GLU A 328 11.06 2.87 16.78
C GLU A 328 10.93 3.28 15.30
N LEU A 329 9.81 3.90 14.91
CA LEU A 329 9.58 4.33 13.53
C LEU A 329 9.12 5.80 13.45
N LEU A 330 9.91 6.61 12.76
CA LEU A 330 9.55 7.97 12.35
C LEU A 330 9.21 7.98 10.86
N LEU A 331 7.95 8.24 10.53
CA LEU A 331 7.49 8.44 9.16
C LEU A 331 7.54 9.93 8.82
N VAL A 332 8.07 10.28 7.65
CA VAL A 332 8.23 11.68 7.22
C VAL A 332 7.47 11.91 5.90
N ASP A 333 6.44 12.76 5.93
CA ASP A 333 5.74 13.21 4.72
C ASP A 333 6.58 14.31 4.02
N THR A 334 6.49 14.40 2.69
CA THR A 334 7.19 15.44 1.92
C THR A 334 6.30 16.09 0.88
N ALA A 335 6.65 17.30 0.47
CA ALA A 335 6.03 17.93 -0.69
C ALA A 335 6.24 17.10 -1.99
N GLY A 336 5.33 17.24 -2.95
CA GLY A 336 5.36 16.52 -4.24
C GLY A 336 5.18 17.40 -5.48
N ARG A 337 5.49 18.70 -5.38
CA ARG A 337 5.26 19.72 -6.42
C ARG A 337 6.32 19.68 -7.51
N LEU A 338 6.29 18.68 -8.38
CA LEU A 338 7.32 18.50 -9.42
C LEU A 338 7.41 19.69 -10.41
N GLN A 339 6.35 20.49 -10.59
CA GLN A 339 6.41 21.69 -11.44
C GLN A 339 7.47 22.73 -10.99
N THR A 340 7.89 22.69 -9.73
CA THR A 340 8.99 23.49 -9.16
C THR A 340 10.21 22.62 -8.89
N LYS A 341 10.69 21.89 -9.91
CA LYS A 341 11.71 20.83 -9.79
C LYS A 341 12.91 21.21 -8.93
N HIS A 342 13.53 22.36 -9.19
CA HIS A 342 14.78 22.75 -8.53
C HIS A 342 14.60 22.94 -7.02
N ASN A 343 13.64 23.78 -6.62
CA ASN A 343 13.38 24.07 -5.20
C ASN A 343 12.96 22.81 -4.43
N LEU A 344 12.17 21.93 -5.03
CA LEU A 344 11.75 20.68 -4.39
C LEU A 344 12.91 19.71 -4.17
N MET A 345 13.85 19.62 -5.13
CA MET A 345 15.03 18.76 -4.97
C MET A 345 15.96 19.28 -3.88
N GLU A 346 16.16 20.60 -3.78
CA GLU A 346 16.96 21.21 -2.72
C GLU A 346 16.34 20.99 -1.33
N GLU A 347 15.03 21.11 -1.23
CA GLU A 347 14.28 20.85 0.00
C GLU A 347 14.43 19.40 0.46
N LEU A 348 14.25 18.43 -0.44
CA LEU A 348 14.44 17.01 -0.13
C LEU A 348 15.89 16.70 0.27
N ALA A 349 16.86 17.24 -0.46
CA ALA A 349 18.27 17.09 -0.12
C ALA A 349 18.61 17.71 1.25
N LYS A 350 17.98 18.84 1.60
CA LYS A 350 18.12 19.48 2.91
C LYS A 350 17.52 18.63 4.03
N VAL A 351 16.32 18.07 3.83
CA VAL A 351 15.69 17.14 4.78
C VAL A 351 16.60 15.92 5.01
N ARG A 352 17.12 15.32 3.92
CA ARG A 352 18.05 14.18 4.01
C ARG A 352 19.30 14.52 4.82
N ARG A 353 19.95 15.66 4.55
CA ARG A 353 21.14 16.12 5.31
C ARG A 353 20.85 16.32 6.79
N ILE A 354 19.65 16.80 7.15
CA ILE A 354 19.27 16.95 8.56
C ILE A 354 19.13 15.59 9.22
N ILE A 355 18.48 14.63 8.56
CA ILE A 355 18.36 13.25 9.04
C ILE A 355 19.76 12.67 9.27
N ASP A 356 20.65 12.72 8.27
CA ASP A 356 22.00 12.16 8.34
C ASP A 356 22.84 12.77 9.47
N ARG A 357 22.68 14.07 9.71
CA ARG A 357 23.44 14.79 10.75
C ARG A 357 22.91 14.49 12.16
N LEU A 358 21.59 14.46 12.32
CA LEU A 358 20.98 14.32 13.64
C LEU A 358 20.91 12.89 14.08
N ALA A 359 20.59 11.96 13.19
CA ALA A 359 20.38 10.55 13.45
C ALA A 359 21.28 9.65 12.58
N PRO A 360 22.62 9.77 12.69
CA PRO A 360 23.56 8.98 11.89
C PRO A 360 23.46 7.47 12.16
N GLU A 361 22.95 7.07 13.32
CA GLU A 361 22.71 5.68 13.71
C GLU A 361 21.39 5.12 13.20
N ALA A 362 20.47 5.98 12.73
CA ALA A 362 19.15 5.54 12.31
C ALA A 362 19.20 4.80 10.98
N LYS A 363 18.38 3.75 10.85
CA LYS A 363 18.11 3.12 9.56
C LYS A 363 17.15 3.99 8.76
N VAL A 364 17.64 4.55 7.66
CA VAL A 364 16.84 5.48 6.85
C VAL A 364 16.45 4.85 5.52
N GLU A 365 15.16 4.82 5.26
CA GLU A 365 14.57 4.39 3.99
C GLU A 365 13.92 5.58 3.29
N SER A 366 14.14 5.72 2.00
CA SER A 366 13.48 6.74 1.17
C SER A 366 12.60 6.03 0.16
N LEU A 367 11.30 6.03 0.42
CA LEU A 367 10.31 5.28 -0.34
C LEU A 367 9.62 6.17 -1.37
N LEU A 368 9.75 5.80 -2.64
CA LEU A 368 9.07 6.47 -3.75
C LEU A 368 7.65 5.94 -3.90
N VAL A 369 6.64 6.79 -3.74
CA VAL A 369 5.24 6.42 -3.98
C VAL A 369 4.87 6.69 -5.42
N LEU A 370 4.38 5.66 -6.10
CA LEU A 370 3.93 5.71 -7.50
C LEU A 370 2.47 5.27 -7.60
N ASP A 371 1.74 5.95 -8.48
CA ASP A 371 0.37 5.60 -8.83
C ASP A 371 0.38 4.60 -9.99
N ALA A 372 -0.07 3.38 -9.76
CA ALA A 372 -0.08 2.33 -10.78
C ALA A 372 -0.96 2.68 -11.98
N SER A 373 -1.97 3.56 -11.82
CA SER A 373 -2.83 4.01 -12.93
C SER A 373 -2.10 4.93 -13.92
N GLN A 374 -1.00 5.57 -13.49
CA GLN A 374 -0.19 6.44 -14.35
C GLN A 374 0.80 5.66 -15.21
N GLY A 375 0.97 4.35 -14.98
CA GLY A 375 1.90 3.50 -15.71
C GLY A 375 3.32 4.06 -15.74
N GLN A 376 4.02 3.86 -16.86
CA GLN A 376 5.39 4.36 -17.05
C GLN A 376 5.51 5.90 -17.05
N ASN A 377 4.42 6.63 -17.32
CA ASN A 377 4.46 8.10 -17.32
C ASN A 377 4.69 8.65 -15.91
N GLY A 378 4.05 8.04 -14.90
CA GLY A 378 4.25 8.41 -13.50
C GLY A 378 5.69 8.14 -13.06
N LEU A 379 6.24 7.01 -13.47
CA LEU A 379 7.62 6.62 -13.19
C LEU A 379 8.64 7.64 -13.72
N ARG A 380 8.56 8.03 -14.99
CA ARG A 380 9.51 9.00 -15.59
C ARG A 380 9.51 10.36 -14.87
N GLN A 381 8.36 10.80 -14.40
CA GLN A 381 8.24 12.03 -13.60
C GLN A 381 8.89 11.87 -12.22
N ALA A 382 8.70 10.70 -11.62
CA ALA A 382 9.17 10.37 -10.29
C ALA A 382 10.68 10.05 -10.22
N MET A 383 11.31 9.68 -11.34
CA MET A 383 12.76 9.47 -11.40
C MET A 383 13.59 10.72 -11.16
N ALA A 384 13.02 11.91 -11.36
CA ALA A 384 13.68 13.17 -11.00
C ALA A 384 14.05 13.26 -9.50
N PHE A 385 13.35 12.51 -8.64
CA PHE A 385 13.56 12.50 -7.19
C PHE A 385 14.72 11.59 -6.73
N ALA A 386 15.19 10.69 -7.60
CA ALA A 386 16.09 9.60 -7.23
C ALA A 386 17.38 10.08 -6.54
N ALA A 387 18.05 11.06 -7.14
CA ALA A 387 19.32 11.57 -6.63
C ALA A 387 19.15 12.42 -5.36
N ALA A 388 18.11 13.25 -5.30
CA ALA A 388 17.91 14.19 -4.19
C ALA A 388 17.49 13.50 -2.90
N ALA A 389 16.62 12.49 -3.00
CA ALA A 389 16.07 11.79 -1.85
C ALA A 389 16.83 10.51 -1.47
N GLN A 390 17.81 10.06 -2.27
CA GLN A 390 18.52 8.79 -2.09
C GLN A 390 17.56 7.60 -1.96
N LEU A 391 16.72 7.40 -2.98
CA LEU A 391 15.65 6.40 -2.94
C LEU A 391 16.17 4.98 -2.68
N THR A 392 15.49 4.27 -1.79
CA THR A 392 15.86 2.90 -1.37
C THR A 392 14.82 1.86 -1.78
N GLY A 393 13.58 2.27 -2.01
CA GLY A 393 12.49 1.37 -2.42
C GLY A 393 11.29 2.12 -3.00
N VAL A 394 10.31 1.35 -3.48
CA VAL A 394 9.10 1.87 -4.13
C VAL A 394 7.84 1.36 -3.42
N VAL A 395 6.81 2.20 -3.36
CA VAL A 395 5.44 1.83 -3.00
C VAL A 395 4.54 2.06 -4.20
N LEU A 396 3.82 1.02 -4.63
CA LEU A 396 2.82 1.15 -5.69
C LEU A 396 1.43 1.29 -5.07
N THR A 397 0.66 2.28 -5.50
CA THR A 397 -0.70 2.53 -5.01
C THR A 397 -1.72 2.40 -6.13
N LYS A 398 -3.00 2.32 -5.77
CA LYS A 398 -4.15 2.30 -6.67
C LYS A 398 -4.15 1.13 -7.67
N LEU A 399 -3.70 -0.04 -7.22
CA LEU A 399 -3.76 -1.26 -8.03
C LEU A 399 -5.20 -1.70 -8.29
N ASP A 400 -6.13 -1.41 -7.38
CA ASP A 400 -7.56 -1.73 -7.42
C ASP A 400 -8.33 -1.18 -8.63
N GLY A 401 -7.84 -0.08 -9.22
CA GLY A 401 -8.49 0.58 -10.34
C GLY A 401 -7.78 0.42 -11.68
N SER A 402 -6.61 -0.24 -11.72
CA SER A 402 -5.66 -0.10 -12.82
C SER A 402 -5.73 -1.24 -13.84
N ALA A 403 -5.70 -0.90 -15.13
CA ALA A 403 -5.43 -1.84 -16.22
C ALA A 403 -3.93 -1.99 -16.53
N ARG A 404 -3.07 -1.39 -15.69
CA ARG A 404 -1.63 -1.20 -15.92
C ARG A 404 -0.80 -1.83 -14.79
N GLY A 405 -1.25 -2.95 -14.25
CA GLY A 405 -0.58 -3.64 -13.14
C GLY A 405 0.85 -4.08 -13.48
N GLY A 406 1.19 -4.30 -14.76
CA GLY A 406 2.55 -4.63 -15.20
C GLY A 406 3.59 -3.54 -14.93
N VAL A 407 3.18 -2.31 -14.61
CA VAL A 407 4.08 -1.19 -14.29
C VAL A 407 5.09 -1.53 -13.19
N ALA A 408 4.77 -2.47 -12.28
CA ALA A 408 5.71 -2.97 -11.28
C ALA A 408 7.03 -3.49 -11.88
N LEU A 409 6.96 -4.18 -13.02
CA LEU A 409 8.11 -4.74 -13.71
C LEU A 409 8.96 -3.63 -14.33
N ALA A 410 8.31 -2.67 -15.00
CA ALA A 410 8.98 -1.50 -15.57
C ALA A 410 9.68 -0.67 -14.48
N VAL A 411 9.02 -0.49 -13.33
CA VAL A 411 9.59 0.20 -12.17
C VAL A 411 10.83 -0.53 -11.65
N ALA A 412 10.75 -1.84 -11.42
CA ALA A 412 11.89 -2.62 -10.92
C ALA A 412 13.09 -2.55 -11.88
N ALA A 413 12.83 -2.67 -13.20
CA ALA A 413 13.85 -2.62 -14.24
C ALA A 413 14.49 -1.23 -14.38
N GLU A 414 13.68 -0.18 -14.59
CA GLU A 414 14.18 1.18 -14.86
C GLU A 414 14.83 1.84 -13.64
N THR A 415 14.30 1.59 -12.44
CA THR A 415 14.81 2.24 -11.22
C THR A 415 15.93 1.46 -10.53
N GLY A 416 15.98 0.14 -10.73
CA GLY A 416 16.81 -0.75 -9.91
C GLY A 416 16.47 -0.69 -8.42
N LEU A 417 15.25 -0.27 -8.06
CA LEU A 417 14.75 -0.21 -6.68
C LEU A 417 13.78 -1.37 -6.42
N PRO A 418 13.84 -1.99 -5.24
CA PRO A 418 12.85 -2.98 -4.85
C PRO A 418 11.49 -2.34 -4.55
N ILE A 419 10.42 -3.01 -4.96
CA ILE A 419 9.08 -2.68 -4.50
C ILE A 419 8.94 -3.21 -3.08
N ARG A 420 8.59 -2.31 -2.14
CA ARG A 420 8.49 -2.62 -0.70
C ARG A 420 7.06 -2.82 -0.26
N PHE A 421 6.13 -2.05 -0.82
CA PHE A 421 4.72 -2.10 -0.47
C PHE A 421 3.83 -1.94 -1.70
N ILE A 422 2.63 -2.51 -1.62
CA ILE A 422 1.57 -2.34 -2.61
C ILE A 422 0.25 -1.98 -1.93
N GLY A 423 -0.50 -1.08 -2.54
CA GLY A 423 -1.82 -0.64 -2.09
C GLY A 423 -2.88 -0.92 -3.14
N ALA A 424 -3.93 -1.65 -2.75
CA ALA A 424 -5.00 -2.13 -3.61
C ALA A 424 -6.39 -1.80 -3.01
N GLY A 425 -6.56 -0.58 -2.50
CA GLY A 425 -7.83 -0.11 -1.95
C GLY A 425 -7.71 1.20 -1.18
N GLU A 426 -8.84 1.71 -0.68
CA GLU A 426 -8.91 2.98 0.05
C GLU A 426 -8.83 2.79 1.57
N GLY A 427 -9.22 1.62 2.07
CA GLY A 427 -9.24 1.30 3.50
C GLY A 427 -7.87 1.34 4.15
N ILE A 428 -7.84 1.58 5.47
CA ILE A 428 -6.60 1.74 6.25
C ILE A 428 -5.70 0.49 6.23
N LYS A 429 -6.31 -0.69 6.07
CA LYS A 429 -5.62 -1.99 5.99
C LYS A 429 -5.21 -2.37 4.56
N ASP A 430 -5.59 -1.61 3.54
CA ASP A 430 -5.33 -1.93 2.13
C ASP A 430 -3.94 -1.46 1.66
N LEU A 431 -2.92 -1.67 2.50
CA LEU A 431 -1.50 -1.53 2.17
C LEU A 431 -0.77 -2.73 2.79
N ARG A 432 -0.06 -3.50 1.97
CA ARG A 432 0.72 -4.65 2.43
C ARG A 432 2.16 -4.59 1.96
N PRO A 433 3.09 -5.23 2.68
CA PRO A 433 4.40 -5.55 2.16
C PRO A 433 4.29 -6.30 0.83
N PHE A 434 5.16 -5.95 -0.11
CA PHE A 434 5.16 -6.55 -1.43
C PHE A 434 5.64 -8.00 -1.39
N ASN A 435 4.92 -8.87 -2.09
CA ASN A 435 5.30 -10.25 -2.33
C ASN A 435 5.23 -10.51 -3.84
N SER A 436 6.38 -10.76 -4.46
CA SER A 436 6.53 -11.03 -5.90
C SER A 436 5.70 -12.23 -6.34
N PHE A 437 5.62 -13.28 -5.53
CA PHE A 437 4.83 -14.48 -5.80
C PHE A 437 3.34 -14.16 -5.88
N GLU A 438 2.77 -13.56 -4.82
CA GLU A 438 1.35 -13.18 -4.77
C GLU A 438 0.99 -12.24 -5.92
N PHE A 439 1.88 -11.29 -6.21
CA PHE A 439 1.67 -10.31 -7.26
C PHE A 439 1.64 -10.94 -8.66
N VAL A 440 2.60 -11.81 -8.98
CA VAL A 440 2.65 -12.46 -10.30
C VAL A 440 1.52 -13.49 -10.45
N GLU A 441 1.17 -14.20 -9.38
CA GLU A 441 -0.01 -15.07 -9.35
C GLU A 441 -1.29 -14.27 -9.60
N ALA A 442 -1.46 -13.10 -8.99
CA ALA A 442 -2.63 -12.24 -9.20
C ALA A 442 -2.69 -11.64 -10.61
N LEU A 443 -1.53 -11.20 -11.13
CA LEU A 443 -1.38 -10.64 -12.48
C LEU A 443 -1.74 -11.67 -13.56
N LEU A 444 -1.41 -12.94 -13.33
CA LEU A 444 -1.60 -14.05 -14.26
C LEU A 444 -2.65 -15.05 -13.79
N ALA A 445 -3.55 -14.62 -12.89
CA ALA A 445 -4.60 -15.46 -12.33
C ALA A 445 -5.56 -15.92 -13.42
N ARG A 446 -6.00 -17.18 -13.34
CA ARG A 446 -7.10 -17.70 -14.16
C ARG A 446 -8.41 -17.11 -13.61
N ASN A 447 -9.40 -16.93 -14.47
CA ASN A 447 -10.75 -16.52 -14.05
C ASN A 447 -11.49 -17.70 -13.43
#